data_AF-A0A3D3LPJ5-F1
#
_entry.id   AF-A0A3D3LPJ5-F1
#
_cell.length_a   1.000
_cell.length_b   1.000
_cell.length_c   1.000
_cell.angle_alpha   90.00
_cell.angle_beta   90.00
_cell.angle_gamma   90.00
#
_symmetry.space_group_name_H-M   'P 1'
#
loop_
_entity.id
_entity.type
_entity.pdbx_description
1 polymer ?
#
loop_
_entity_poly.entity_id
_entity_poly.type
_entity_poly.pdbx_seq_one_letter_code
_entity_poly.pdbx_strand_id
1 'polypeptide(L)'
;MKEIKPGSLLNKLRNVPENKFKNKGNKIDDQEKNEILKDYLNLSDNGNSKKEIINQLSEKYKRGYWSLTNIIDEWNLKETVKNKNNLNKELSYSLFQK
;
A
#
# COMPACT_ATOMS: atom_id res chain seq x y z
N MET A 1 -56.40 13.00 -9.58
CA MET A 1 -55.00 12.66 -9.24
C MET A 1 -54.22 12.52 -10.54
N LYS A 2 -53.04 13.13 -10.68
CA LYS A 2 -52.18 12.88 -11.85
C LYS A 2 -51.49 11.54 -11.67
N GLU A 3 -51.66 10.63 -12.62
CA GLU A 3 -50.97 9.34 -12.64
C GLU A 3 -49.47 9.55 -12.88
N ILE A 4 -48.64 9.15 -11.93
CA ILE A 4 -47.20 9.19 -12.07
C ILE A 4 -46.78 7.96 -12.87
N LYS A 5 -46.19 8.18 -14.06
CA LYS A 5 -45.65 7.08 -14.85
C LYS A 5 -44.57 6.33 -14.06
N PRO A 6 -44.62 4.99 -13.98
CA PRO A 6 -43.59 4.20 -13.33
C PRO A 6 -42.23 4.46 -14.01
N GLY A 7 -41.18 4.61 -13.20
CA GLY A 7 -39.82 4.90 -13.69
C GLY A 7 -39.52 6.38 -13.99
N SER A 8 -40.50 7.30 -13.88
CA SER A 8 -40.30 8.74 -14.13
C SER A 8 -39.24 9.42 -13.23
N LEU A 9 -38.88 8.80 -12.10
CA LEU A 9 -37.87 9.27 -11.17
C LEU A 9 -36.49 8.63 -11.36
N LEU A 10 -36.34 7.63 -12.24
CA LEU A 10 -35.06 6.95 -12.48
C LEU A 10 -33.96 7.93 -12.91
N ASN A 11 -34.31 8.89 -13.77
CA ASN A 11 -33.36 9.91 -14.25
C ASN A 11 -32.95 10.93 -13.17
N LYS A 12 -33.64 10.94 -12.01
CA LYS A 12 -33.30 11.78 -10.85
C LYS A 12 -32.51 11.02 -9.80
N LEU A 13 -32.24 9.72 -10.01
CA LEU A 13 -31.39 8.95 -9.11
C LEU A 13 -29.95 9.47 -9.18
N ARG A 14 -29.29 9.49 -8.03
CA ARG A 14 -27.88 9.86 -7.94
C ARG A 14 -27.03 8.79 -8.61
N ASN A 15 -26.20 9.19 -9.56
CA ASN A 15 -25.19 8.30 -10.14
C ASN A 15 -24.11 8.01 -9.09
N VAL A 16 -23.83 6.72 -8.88
CA VAL A 16 -22.75 6.30 -7.99
C VAL A 16 -21.43 6.55 -8.72
N PRO A 17 -20.44 7.22 -8.10
CA PRO A 17 -19.13 7.41 -8.71
C PRO A 17 -18.43 6.07 -8.91
N GLU A 18 -17.60 5.97 -9.95
CA GLU A 18 -16.79 4.78 -10.17
C GLU A 18 -15.87 4.49 -8.98
N ASN A 19 -15.73 3.22 -8.64
CA ASN A 19 -14.91 2.81 -7.51
C ASN A 19 -13.42 2.96 -7.86
N LYS A 20 -12.72 3.87 -7.16
CA LYS A 20 -11.27 4.11 -7.31
C LYS A 20 -10.44 2.85 -7.02
N PHE A 21 -10.92 1.96 -6.15
CA PHE A 21 -10.18 0.78 -5.69
C PHE A 21 -10.75 -0.50 -6.29
N LYS A 22 -10.31 -0.82 -7.52
CA LYS A 22 -10.71 -2.04 -8.23
C LYS A 22 -10.28 -3.32 -7.51
N ASN A 23 -9.17 -3.26 -6.77
CA ASN A 23 -8.58 -4.41 -6.08
C ASN A 23 -8.93 -4.46 -4.58
N LYS A 24 -10.05 -3.85 -4.16
CA LYS A 24 -10.48 -3.89 -2.76
C LYS A 24 -10.94 -5.30 -2.38
N GLY A 25 -10.41 -5.84 -1.27
CA GLY A 25 -10.80 -7.16 -0.74
C GLY A 25 -10.08 -8.36 -1.38
N ASN A 26 -9.39 -8.15 -2.51
CA ASN A 26 -8.53 -9.17 -3.09
C ASN A 26 -7.30 -9.40 -2.20
N LYS A 27 -6.84 -10.65 -2.08
CA LYS A 27 -5.55 -10.93 -1.45
C LYS A 27 -4.43 -10.22 -2.22
N ILE A 28 -3.39 -9.82 -1.50
CA ILE A 28 -2.15 -9.32 -2.09
C ILE A 28 -1.26 -10.54 -2.29
N ASP A 29 -0.86 -10.78 -3.53
CA ASP A 29 0.06 -11.86 -3.85
C ASP A 29 1.50 -11.49 -3.48
N ASP A 30 2.35 -12.48 -3.28
CA ASP A 30 3.76 -12.27 -2.94
C ASP A 30 4.49 -11.54 -4.07
N GLN A 31 4.13 -11.81 -5.34
CA GLN A 31 4.68 -11.07 -6.48
C GLN A 31 4.26 -9.58 -6.44
N GLU A 32 2.96 -9.32 -6.24
CA GLU A 32 2.43 -7.95 -6.14
C GLU A 32 3.10 -7.19 -4.98
N LYS A 33 3.31 -7.86 -3.84
CA LYS A 33 4.00 -7.30 -2.68
C LYS A 33 5.43 -6.89 -3.03
N ASN A 34 6.17 -7.75 -3.74
CA ASN A 34 7.54 -7.46 -4.16
C ASN A 34 7.62 -6.29 -5.15
N GLU A 35 6.68 -6.21 -6.09
CA GLU A 35 6.59 -5.10 -7.03
C GLU A 35 6.29 -3.77 -6.32
N ILE A 36 5.34 -3.76 -5.39
CA ILE A 36 5.01 -2.58 -4.56
C ILE A 36 6.23 -2.09 -3.78
N LEU A 37 6.98 -3.02 -3.17
CA LEU A 37 8.19 -2.68 -2.41
C LEU A 37 9.31 -2.13 -3.30
N LYS A 38 9.52 -2.73 -4.47
CA LYS A 38 10.50 -2.24 -5.44
C LYS A 38 10.18 -0.81 -5.88
N ASP A 39 8.93 -0.54 -6.21
CA ASP A 39 8.50 0.81 -6.58
C ASP A 39 8.61 1.79 -5.42
N TYR A 40 8.27 1.36 -4.20
CA TYR A 40 8.41 2.16 -2.99
C TYR A 40 9.86 2.61 -2.78
N LEU A 41 10.82 1.69 -2.90
CA LEU A 41 12.25 2.00 -2.77
C LEU A 41 12.71 2.98 -3.85
N ASN A 42 12.38 2.73 -5.11
CA ASN A 42 12.72 3.64 -6.20
C ASN A 42 12.17 5.06 -5.97
N LEU A 43 10.93 5.18 -5.49
CA LEU A 43 10.31 6.47 -5.22
C LEU A 43 10.86 7.15 -3.96
N SER A 44 11.30 6.36 -2.98
CA SER A 44 11.97 6.83 -1.77
C SER A 44 13.36 7.39 -2.09
N ASP A 45 14.12 6.72 -2.96
CA ASP A 45 15.44 7.17 -3.41
C ASP A 45 15.38 8.49 -4.18
N ASN A 46 14.25 8.76 -4.84
CA ASN A 46 13.96 10.03 -5.51
C ASN A 46 13.61 11.18 -4.54
N GLY A 47 13.61 10.94 -3.22
CA GLY A 47 13.35 11.96 -2.20
C GLY A 47 11.88 12.32 -1.97
N ASN A 48 10.94 11.51 -2.48
CA ASN A 48 9.51 11.75 -2.26
C ASN A 48 9.11 11.47 -0.80
N SER A 49 8.10 12.19 -0.28
CA SER A 49 7.58 11.89 1.06
C SER A 49 6.80 10.57 1.05
N LYS A 50 6.82 9.82 2.17
CA LYS A 50 6.08 8.55 2.31
C LYS A 50 4.60 8.68 1.88
N LYS A 51 3.96 9.81 2.21
CA LYS A 51 2.56 10.06 1.86
C LYS A 51 2.35 10.17 0.34
N GLU A 52 3.23 10.88 -0.35
CA GLU A 52 3.17 11.03 -1.82
C GLU A 52 3.42 9.69 -2.51
N ILE A 53 4.41 8.93 -2.03
CA ILE A 53 4.72 7.60 -2.56
C ILE A 53 3.50 6.68 -2.44
N ILE A 54 2.87 6.62 -1.26
CA ILE A 54 1.68 5.78 -1.06
C ILE A 54 0.52 6.23 -1.97
N ASN A 55 0.36 7.53 -2.20
CA ASN A 55 -0.66 8.02 -3.12
C ASN A 55 -0.39 7.58 -4.56
N GLN A 56 0.86 7.64 -5.02
CA GLN A 56 1.24 7.16 -6.36
C GLN A 56 1.03 5.65 -6.49
N LEU A 57 1.44 4.87 -5.48
CA LEU A 57 1.23 3.42 -5.44
C LEU A 57 -0.27 3.07 -5.40
N SER A 58 -1.07 3.82 -4.65
CA SER A 58 -2.53 3.66 -4.58
C SER A 58 -3.18 3.84 -5.95
N GLU A 59 -2.70 4.79 -6.74
CA GLU A 59 -3.20 5.03 -8.08
C GLU A 59 -2.72 3.99 -9.09
N LYS A 60 -1.49 3.50 -8.96
CA LYS A 60 -0.92 2.44 -9.82
C LYS A 60 -1.59 1.09 -9.57
N TYR A 61 -1.60 0.63 -8.32
CA TYR A 61 -2.08 -0.70 -7.94
C TYR A 61 -3.59 -0.75 -7.68
N LYS A 62 -4.28 0.40 -7.70
CA LYS A 62 -5.71 0.53 -7.37
C LYS A 62 -6.04 -0.09 -5.99
N ARG A 63 -5.09 0.02 -5.05
CA ARG A 63 -5.18 -0.48 -3.67
C ARG A 63 -5.41 0.69 -2.72
N GLY A 64 -6.06 0.41 -1.59
CA GLY A 64 -6.31 1.42 -0.57
C GLY A 64 -5.03 1.85 0.13
N TYR A 65 -4.99 3.12 0.56
CA TYR A 65 -3.87 3.70 1.31
C TYR A 65 -3.41 2.80 2.47
N TRP A 66 -4.35 2.40 3.34
CA TRP A 66 -4.06 1.58 4.52
C TRP A 66 -3.38 0.25 4.18
N SER A 67 -3.78 -0.40 3.08
CA SER A 67 -3.20 -1.67 2.65
C SER A 67 -1.74 -1.52 2.24
N LEU A 68 -1.41 -0.46 1.51
CA LEU A 68 -0.05 -0.18 1.05
C LEU A 68 0.85 0.24 2.22
N THR A 69 0.34 1.08 3.12
CA THR A 69 1.05 1.47 4.34
C THR A 69 1.42 0.25 5.17
N ASN A 70 0.50 -0.71 5.36
CA ASN A 70 0.78 -1.92 6.12
C ASN A 70 1.89 -2.78 5.49
N ILE A 71 1.90 -2.93 4.16
CA ILE A 71 2.97 -3.67 3.46
C ILE A 71 4.33 -3.01 3.74
N ILE A 72 4.40 -1.69 3.60
CA ILE A 72 5.63 -0.91 3.78
C ILE A 72 6.09 -0.96 5.24
N ASP A 73 5.17 -0.83 6.20
CA ASP A 73 5.49 -0.86 7.62
C ASP A 73 5.96 -2.26 8.07
N GLU A 74 5.33 -3.32 7.58
CA GLU A 74 5.77 -4.69 7.82
C GLU A 74 7.19 -4.93 7.26
N TRP A 75 7.49 -4.40 6.07
CA TRP A 75 8.83 -4.49 5.48
C TRP A 75 9.88 -3.72 6.30
N ASN A 76 9.59 -2.48 6.69
CA ASN A 76 10.48 -1.66 7.52
C ASN A 76 10.79 -2.34 8.87
N LEU A 77 9.77 -2.96 9.49
CA LEU A 77 9.98 -3.71 10.72
C LEU A 77 10.92 -4.91 10.51
N LYS A 78 10.75 -5.66 9.42
CA LYS A 78 11.64 -6.79 9.10
C LYS A 78 13.09 -6.35 8.87
N GLU A 79 13.29 -5.26 8.14
CA GLU A 79 14.63 -4.72 7.87
C GLU A 79 15.31 -4.21 9.15
N THR A 80 14.58 -3.48 10.02
CA THR A 80 15.14 -3.01 11.30
C THR A 80 15.54 -4.15 12.23
N VAL A 81 14.76 -5.23 12.29
CA VAL A 81 15.11 -6.44 13.08
C VAL A 81 16.34 -7.13 12.49
N LYS A 82 16.40 -7.29 11.17
CA LYS A 82 17.54 -7.91 10.47
C LYS A 82 18.84 -7.15 10.74
N ASN A 83 18.81 -5.82 10.65
CA ASN A 83 19.99 -4.99 10.90
C ASN A 83 20.48 -5.07 12.35
N LYS A 84 19.56 -5.11 13.33
CA LYS A 84 19.92 -5.32 14.75
C LYS A 84 20.61 -6.66 14.98
N ASN A 85 20.10 -7.73 14.36
CA ASN A 85 20.68 -9.07 14.50
C ASN A 85 22.09 -9.14 13.91
N ASN A 86 22.32 -8.50 12.76
CA ASN A 86 23.64 -8.41 12.15
C ASN A 86 24.64 -7.64 13.05
N LEU A 87 24.22 -6.50 13.59
CA LEU A 87 25.05 -5.69 14.48
C LEU A 87 25.46 -6.48 15.75
N ASN A 88 24.51 -7.21 16.36
CA ASN A 88 24.78 -8.04 17.54
C ASN A 88 25.75 -9.19 17.22
N LYS A 89 25.65 -9.75 16.02
CA LYS A 89 26.55 -10.80 15.54
C LYS A 89 27.98 -10.26 15.39
N GLU A 90 28.15 -9.09 14.76
CA GLU A 90 29.46 -8.43 14.63
C GLU A 90 30.08 -8.08 15.98
N LEU A 91 29.27 -7.53 16.90
CA LEU A 91 29.70 -7.24 18.28
C LEU A 91 30.17 -8.52 18.98
N SER A 92 29.41 -9.61 18.89
CA SER A 92 29.80 -10.89 19.50
C SER A 92 31.15 -11.38 18.98
N TYR A 93 31.40 -11.34 17.67
CA TYR A 93 32.67 -11.79 17.11
C TYR A 93 33.85 -10.93 17.58
N SER A 94 33.68 -9.61 17.68
CA SER A 94 34.72 -8.72 18.18
C SER A 94 35.05 -8.95 19.66
N LEU A 95 34.07 -9.36 20.46
CA LEU A 95 34.24 -9.67 21.90
C LEU A 95 34.98 -10.98 22.14
N PHE A 96 34.85 -11.97 21.25
CA PHE A 96 35.51 -13.28 21.37
C PHE A 96 36.93 -13.33 20.75
N GLN A 97 37.41 -12.25 20.12
CA GLN A 97 38.74 -12.16 19.53
C GLN A 97 39.78 -11.42 20.43
N LYS A 98 39.45 -11.16 21.69
CA LYS A 98 40.39 -10.69 22.73
C LYS A 98 40.75 -11.82 23.69
#